data_AF-A0A540VRM8-F1
#
_entry.id   AF-A0A540VRM8-F1
#
_cell.length_a   1.000
_cell.length_b   1.000
_cell.length_c   1.000
_cell.angle_alpha   90.00
_cell.angle_beta   90.00
_cell.angle_gamma   90.00
#
_symmetry.space_group_name_H-M   'P 1'
#
loop_
_entity.id
_entity.type
_entity.pdbx_description
1 polymer ?
#
loop_
_entity_poly.entity_id
_entity_poly.type
_entity_poly.pdbx_seq_one_letter_code
_entity_poly.pdbx_strand_id
1 'polypeptide(L)'
;MTSPRGFKPKAAGISVWARGQYHACRAAVSLSCHGRADGLPCMDRHLGATRRMEIFVFSYNRGRYLRNCLESIVRHAPGTAVTIYDDASDDPEVLRVLDDYRQHCRIESNDNPQRGHYVGGLYANMNRALAEANTDVALFIQEDMQLTRDITDTDIDYLHRFFDTYPDAVELHTGFLKGRQRTKKKEAIEIDRAVPVYFRSPTGKGSIYFSAVGVLNVGRLNRDGYTFSAYEADNDRRIGERYHRMGISPYPWMMWLPFSEASKFRSKGLMQRYAEWRTGAGFYPYRSMNAEETRALFDRDVAELPYAEDWLDPVGMNMTPPWNFSDAAKFVPLTRKLLKFRKRLRQRSRRATPDKAPP
;
A
#
# COMPACT_ATOMS: atom_id res chain seq x y z
N MET A 1 -1.96 -52.58 32.96
CA MET A 1 -1.84 -53.28 31.67
C MET A 1 -3.13 -53.07 30.89
N THR A 2 -2.97 -52.76 29.62
CA THR A 2 -3.86 -52.04 28.70
C THR A 2 -5.08 -52.83 28.22
N SER A 3 -6.23 -52.15 28.11
CA SER A 3 -7.24 -52.32 27.05
C SER A 3 -8.43 -51.34 27.26
N PRO A 4 -9.32 -51.06 26.29
CA PRO A 4 -9.16 -50.70 24.86
C PRO A 4 -10.07 -49.51 24.47
N ARG A 5 -10.28 -49.33 23.14
CA ARG A 5 -11.28 -48.52 22.39
C ARG A 5 -10.66 -47.23 21.82
N GLY A 6 -10.46 -47.03 20.51
CA GLY A 6 -11.17 -47.54 19.35
C GLY A 6 -12.30 -46.58 18.98
N PHE A 7 -12.00 -45.50 18.24
CA PHE A 7 -13.02 -44.69 17.56
C PHE A 7 -12.42 -43.82 16.41
N LYS A 8 -12.79 -44.18 15.18
CA LYS A 8 -12.98 -43.35 13.98
C LYS A 8 -14.07 -44.08 13.17
N PRO A 9 -14.80 -43.44 12.22
CA PRO A 9 -14.91 -42.03 11.86
C PRO A 9 -16.39 -41.56 11.81
N LYS A 10 -16.65 -40.27 11.52
CA LYS A 10 -17.83 -39.88 10.73
C LYS A 10 -17.64 -38.48 10.12
N ALA A 11 -17.81 -38.43 8.81
CA ALA A 11 -18.01 -37.23 8.02
C ALA A 11 -19.51 -36.91 7.92
N ALA A 12 -19.85 -35.64 8.08
CA ALA A 12 -21.04 -34.92 7.58
C ALA A 12 -20.78 -33.46 8.03
N GLY A 13 -20.62 -32.46 7.18
CA GLY A 13 -21.60 -32.02 6.21
C GLY A 13 -22.38 -30.85 6.81
N ILE A 14 -21.82 -29.63 6.76
CA ILE A 14 -22.60 -28.39 6.82
C ILE A 14 -22.01 -27.42 5.80
N SER A 15 -22.83 -27.15 4.81
CA SER A 15 -22.71 -26.09 3.83
C SER A 15 -23.60 -24.93 4.26
N VAL A 16 -23.33 -23.74 3.69
CA VAL A 16 -24.19 -22.55 3.67
C VAL A 16 -24.24 -21.74 4.98
N TRP A 17 -23.49 -20.64 5.03
CA TRP A 17 -23.75 -19.31 5.64
C TRP A 17 -22.47 -18.50 5.29
N ALA A 18 -22.42 -17.55 4.36
CA ALA A 18 -23.09 -16.26 4.43
C ALA A 18 -23.26 -15.68 3.02
N ARG A 19 -24.50 -15.63 2.53
CA ARG A 19 -24.98 -14.56 1.65
C ARG A 19 -25.94 -13.75 2.50
N GLY A 20 -25.74 -12.44 2.56
CA GLY A 20 -26.69 -11.52 3.17
C GLY A 20 -26.07 -10.69 4.28
N GLN A 21 -25.47 -9.57 3.90
CA GLN A 21 -25.45 -8.30 4.65
C GLN A 21 -24.72 -7.23 3.81
N TYR A 22 -25.29 -6.87 2.66
CA TYR A 22 -24.91 -5.67 1.92
C TYR A 22 -26.15 -4.97 1.39
N HIS A 23 -27.04 -4.57 2.31
CA HIS A 23 -28.13 -3.63 2.04
C HIS A 23 -28.34 -2.76 3.28
N ALA A 24 -27.44 -1.80 3.50
CA ALA A 24 -27.68 -0.67 4.41
C ALA A 24 -26.63 0.42 4.18
N CYS A 25 -26.68 1.09 3.02
CA CYS A 25 -25.99 2.37 2.85
C CYS A 25 -26.63 3.20 1.73
N ARG A 26 -27.94 3.46 1.87
CA ARG A 26 -28.67 4.50 1.12
C ARG A 26 -29.97 4.82 1.85
N ALA A 27 -29.91 5.74 2.82
CA ALA A 27 -31.03 6.58 3.24
C ALA A 27 -30.57 7.53 4.36
N ALA A 28 -30.24 8.78 4.03
CA ALA A 28 -30.43 9.96 4.88
C ALA A 28 -29.98 11.23 4.14
N VAL A 29 -30.77 11.68 3.16
CA VAL A 29 -30.82 13.10 2.79
C VAL A 29 -32.29 13.47 2.69
N SER A 30 -32.81 14.08 3.76
CA SER A 30 -34.00 14.94 3.74
C SER A 30 -34.23 15.47 5.16
N LEU A 31 -33.45 16.48 5.55
CA LEU A 31 -33.86 17.39 6.62
C LEU A 31 -34.24 18.72 5.96
N SER A 32 -35.55 18.95 5.93
CA SER A 32 -36.19 20.21 5.57
C SER A 32 -35.85 21.27 6.61
N CYS A 33 -35.09 22.30 6.22
CA CYS A 33 -34.99 23.53 7.00
C CYS A 33 -36.01 24.53 6.47
N HIS A 34 -37.15 24.65 7.16
CA HIS A 34 -38.03 25.81 7.05
C HIS A 34 -37.59 26.86 8.07
N GLY A 35 -37.24 28.05 7.56
CA GLY A 35 -37.50 29.35 8.19
C GLY A 35 -36.75 29.70 9.49
N ARG A 36 -35.70 30.50 9.35
CA ARG A 36 -35.65 31.84 9.98
C ARG A 36 -34.58 32.70 9.32
N ALA A 37 -35.02 33.87 8.89
CA ALA A 37 -34.17 34.96 8.45
C ALA A 37 -33.39 35.49 9.65
N ASP A 38 -32.07 35.56 9.53
CA ASP A 38 -31.22 36.64 10.05
C ASP A 38 -29.82 36.48 9.45
N GLY A 39 -29.31 37.57 8.86
CA GLY A 39 -28.16 37.59 7.97
C GLY A 39 -26.81 37.40 8.67
N LEU A 40 -26.33 36.15 8.69
CA LEU A 40 -24.91 35.82 8.91
C LEU A 40 -24.40 35.07 7.67
N PRO A 41 -23.24 35.43 7.10
CA PRO A 41 -22.71 34.75 5.93
C PRO A 41 -22.36 33.29 6.29
N CYS A 42 -23.02 32.37 5.61
CA CYS A 42 -22.73 30.93 5.60
C CYS A 42 -21.29 30.68 5.09
N MET A 43 -20.31 30.72 5.99
CA MET A 43 -18.93 30.29 5.68
C MET A 43 -18.70 28.78 5.84
N ASP A 44 -19.71 28.01 6.24
CA ASP A 44 -19.49 26.65 6.76
C ASP A 44 -19.74 25.49 5.78
N ARG A 45 -19.92 25.76 4.48
CA ARG A 45 -20.07 24.70 3.44
C ARG A 45 -18.87 24.54 2.51
N HIS A 46 -17.83 25.36 2.63
CA HIS A 46 -16.64 25.25 1.75
C HIS A 46 -15.41 24.65 2.43
N LEU A 47 -15.36 24.57 3.77
CA LEU A 47 -14.25 23.93 4.47
C LEU A 47 -14.35 22.39 4.49
N GLY A 48 -15.57 21.82 4.42
CA GLY A 48 -15.77 20.36 4.45
C GLY A 48 -15.50 19.64 3.13
N ALA A 49 -15.54 20.35 1.99
CA ALA A 49 -15.31 19.73 0.67
C ALA A 49 -13.82 19.62 0.31
N THR A 50 -12.97 20.49 0.87
CA THR A 50 -11.54 20.65 0.56
C THR A 50 -10.61 19.73 1.37
N ARG A 51 -11.10 19.10 2.44
CA ARG A 51 -10.33 18.15 3.26
C ARG A 51 -10.70 16.69 3.02
N ARG A 52 -10.93 16.33 1.75
CA ARG A 52 -11.23 14.93 1.36
C ARG A 52 -10.00 14.30 0.73
N MET A 53 -9.85 12.99 0.94
CA MET A 53 -8.82 12.16 0.33
C MET A 53 -9.49 11.14 -0.60
N GLU A 54 -8.88 10.87 -1.75
CA GLU A 54 -9.24 9.72 -2.62
C GLU A 54 -8.25 8.56 -2.40
N ILE A 55 -8.64 7.34 -2.72
CA ILE A 55 -7.75 6.16 -2.65
C ILE A 55 -7.55 5.59 -4.05
N PHE A 56 -6.29 5.44 -4.44
CA PHE A 56 -5.88 4.78 -5.68
C PHE A 56 -5.20 3.45 -5.37
N VAL A 57 -5.82 2.37 -5.84
CA VAL A 57 -5.33 1.00 -5.67
C VAL A 57 -4.67 0.56 -6.96
N PHE A 58 -3.38 0.24 -6.90
CA PHE A 58 -2.64 -0.32 -8.04
C PHE A 58 -2.61 -1.83 -7.94
N SER A 59 -2.97 -2.55 -9.01
CA SER A 59 -3.08 -4.01 -8.99
C SER A 59 -2.48 -4.70 -10.20
N TYR A 60 -1.88 -5.87 -9.99
CA TYR A 60 -1.49 -6.78 -11.06
C TYR A 60 -1.42 -8.26 -10.61
N ASN A 61 -2.32 -9.09 -11.13
CA ASN A 61 -2.28 -10.56 -11.06
C ASN A 61 -2.10 -11.16 -9.65
N ARG A 62 -2.85 -10.63 -8.66
CA ARG A 62 -2.85 -11.11 -7.28
C ARG A 62 -4.25 -11.06 -6.63
N GLY A 63 -5.18 -11.88 -7.13
CA GLY A 63 -6.60 -11.81 -6.76
C GLY A 63 -6.89 -11.78 -5.25
N ARG A 64 -6.41 -12.76 -4.49
CA ARG A 64 -6.59 -12.77 -3.02
C ARG A 64 -5.98 -11.58 -2.28
N TYR A 65 -4.88 -11.01 -2.79
CA TYR A 65 -4.26 -9.83 -2.19
C TYR A 65 -5.12 -8.59 -2.48
N LEU A 66 -5.53 -8.40 -3.74
CA LEU A 66 -6.43 -7.33 -4.13
C LEU A 66 -7.72 -7.36 -3.31
N ARG A 67 -8.34 -8.54 -3.16
CA ARG A 67 -9.53 -8.70 -2.32
C ARG A 67 -9.29 -8.22 -0.89
N ASN A 68 -8.20 -8.67 -0.26
CA ASN A 68 -7.86 -8.26 1.10
C ASN A 68 -7.63 -6.76 1.24
N CYS A 69 -6.92 -6.16 0.28
CA CYS A 69 -6.69 -4.72 0.23
C CYS A 69 -8.04 -3.97 0.16
N LEU A 70 -8.92 -4.33 -0.77
CA LEU A 70 -10.23 -3.71 -0.94
C LEU A 70 -11.15 -3.92 0.27
N GLU A 71 -11.21 -5.13 0.82
CA GLU A 71 -11.99 -5.42 2.04
C GLU A 71 -11.50 -4.59 3.22
N SER A 72 -10.18 -4.37 3.33
CA SER A 72 -9.62 -3.50 4.36
C SER A 72 -9.97 -2.03 4.15
N ILE A 73 -10.02 -1.56 2.90
CA ILE A 73 -10.44 -0.19 2.54
C ILE A 73 -11.91 0.02 2.89
N VAL A 74 -12.79 -0.91 2.50
CA VAL A 74 -14.22 -0.84 2.83
C VAL A 74 -14.44 -0.78 4.34
N ARG A 75 -13.66 -1.55 5.11
CA ARG A 75 -13.76 -1.58 6.57
C ARG A 75 -13.24 -0.30 7.23
N HIS A 76 -12.06 0.15 6.82
CA HIS A 76 -11.29 1.15 7.56
C HIS A 76 -11.31 2.56 6.97
N ALA A 77 -11.85 2.74 5.77
CA ALA A 77 -12.00 4.04 5.12
C ALA A 77 -13.39 4.18 4.47
N PRO A 78 -14.48 3.91 5.22
CA PRO A 78 -15.83 3.87 4.65
C PRO A 78 -16.21 5.23 4.03
N GLY A 79 -16.85 5.19 2.87
CA GLY A 79 -17.29 6.41 2.16
C GLY A 79 -16.19 7.14 1.38
N THR A 80 -14.93 6.70 1.49
CA THR A 80 -13.83 7.25 0.68
C THR A 80 -13.96 6.79 -0.77
N ALA A 81 -13.76 7.70 -1.73
CA ALA A 81 -13.77 7.35 -3.14
C ALA A 81 -12.55 6.48 -3.50
N VAL A 82 -12.78 5.38 -4.21
CA VAL A 82 -11.75 4.41 -4.59
C VAL A 82 -11.73 4.23 -6.10
N THR A 83 -10.54 4.34 -6.70
CA THR A 83 -10.27 3.95 -8.08
C THR A 83 -9.20 2.85 -8.12
N ILE A 84 -9.50 1.77 -8.80
CA ILE A 84 -8.58 0.64 -9.02
C ILE A 84 -7.93 0.81 -10.39
N TYR A 85 -6.60 0.92 -10.42
CA TYR A 85 -5.80 0.89 -11.63
C TYR A 85 -5.21 -0.52 -11.83
N ASP A 86 -5.85 -1.32 -12.68
CA ASP A 86 -5.42 -2.67 -13.04
C ASP A 86 -4.47 -2.66 -14.25
N ASP A 87 -3.29 -3.23 -14.09
CA ASP A 87 -2.26 -3.30 -15.14
C ASP A 87 -2.46 -4.51 -16.09
N ALA A 88 -3.67 -4.63 -16.64
CA ALA A 88 -4.08 -5.68 -17.56
C ALA A 88 -3.93 -7.10 -16.98
N SER A 89 -4.51 -7.33 -15.81
CA SER A 89 -4.51 -8.65 -15.18
C SER A 89 -5.24 -9.68 -16.04
N ASP A 90 -4.65 -10.88 -16.13
CA ASP A 90 -5.23 -12.06 -16.77
C ASP A 90 -5.54 -13.18 -15.77
N ASP A 91 -5.23 -12.97 -14.49
CA ASP A 91 -5.54 -13.87 -13.40
C ASP A 91 -7.07 -13.95 -13.17
N PRO A 92 -7.69 -15.15 -13.26
CA PRO A 92 -9.13 -15.29 -13.08
C PRO A 92 -9.64 -14.88 -11.70
N GLU A 93 -8.79 -14.91 -10.66
CA GLU A 93 -9.17 -14.43 -9.34
C GLU A 93 -9.22 -12.90 -9.31
N VAL A 94 -8.25 -12.19 -9.90
CA VAL A 94 -8.32 -10.73 -10.06
C VAL A 94 -9.57 -10.32 -10.83
N LEU A 95 -9.83 -10.93 -12.00
CA LEU A 95 -10.99 -10.57 -12.82
C LEU A 95 -12.32 -10.71 -12.06
N ARG A 96 -12.45 -11.76 -11.23
CA ARG A 96 -13.62 -11.93 -10.35
C ARG A 96 -13.69 -10.84 -9.27
N VAL A 97 -12.56 -10.49 -8.66
CA VAL A 97 -12.52 -9.41 -7.66
C VAL A 97 -12.90 -8.06 -8.29
N LEU A 98 -12.40 -7.75 -9.50
CA LEU A 98 -12.76 -6.53 -10.19
C LEU A 98 -14.27 -6.49 -10.51
N ASP A 99 -14.86 -7.61 -10.92
CA ASP A 99 -16.30 -7.69 -11.18
C ASP A 99 -17.12 -7.47 -9.89
N ASP A 100 -16.76 -8.15 -8.79
CA ASP A 100 -17.40 -8.01 -7.47
C ASP A 100 -17.42 -6.55 -6.98
N TYR A 101 -16.38 -5.77 -7.28
CA TYR A 101 -16.20 -4.41 -6.79
C TYR A 101 -16.60 -3.30 -7.79
N ARG A 102 -17.02 -3.66 -9.02
CA ARG A 102 -17.34 -2.69 -10.07
C ARG A 102 -18.46 -1.70 -9.71
N GLN A 103 -19.38 -2.11 -8.82
CA GLN A 103 -20.46 -1.25 -8.33
C GLN A 103 -20.04 -0.33 -7.18
N HIS A 104 -18.89 -0.59 -6.56
CA HIS A 104 -18.42 0.10 -5.35
C HIS A 104 -17.23 1.03 -5.63
N CYS A 105 -16.45 0.74 -6.67
CA CYS A 105 -15.23 1.47 -7.00
C CYS A 105 -15.18 1.75 -8.50
N ARG A 106 -14.50 2.83 -8.89
CA ARG A 106 -14.12 3.03 -10.30
C ARG A 106 -13.00 2.05 -10.64
N ILE A 107 -13.03 1.49 -11.85
CA ILE A 107 -12.01 0.53 -12.31
C ILE A 107 -11.46 1.02 -13.64
N GLU A 108 -10.15 1.19 -13.68
CA GLU A 108 -9.36 1.64 -14.80
C GLU A 108 -8.38 0.53 -15.21
N SER A 109 -8.63 -0.09 -16.36
CA SER A 109 -7.71 -1.07 -16.93
C SER A 109 -6.76 -0.41 -17.92
N ASN A 110 -5.55 -0.93 -18.05
CA ASN A 110 -4.60 -0.50 -19.07
C ASN A 110 -4.73 -1.38 -20.32
N ASP A 111 -5.28 -0.84 -21.41
CA ASP A 111 -5.40 -1.58 -22.68
C ASP A 111 -4.05 -1.83 -23.37
N ASN A 112 -2.98 -1.14 -22.95
CA ASN A 112 -1.63 -1.25 -23.51
C ASN A 112 -0.56 -1.43 -22.42
N PRO A 113 -0.47 -2.64 -21.81
CA PRO A 113 0.47 -2.89 -20.72
C PRO A 113 1.92 -2.78 -21.20
N GLN A 114 2.77 -2.06 -20.44
CA GLN A 114 4.20 -1.98 -20.72
C GLN A 114 4.87 -3.33 -20.41
N ARG A 115 5.06 -4.14 -21.46
CA ARG A 115 5.61 -5.50 -21.34
C ARG A 115 7.13 -5.46 -21.10
N GLY A 116 7.59 -6.15 -20.06
CA GLY A 116 9.02 -6.49 -19.88
C GLY A 116 9.80 -5.63 -18.89
N HIS A 117 9.17 -4.66 -18.22
CA HIS A 117 9.79 -3.90 -17.14
C HIS A 117 9.55 -4.55 -15.77
N TYR A 118 10.51 -4.42 -14.83
CA TYR A 118 10.45 -5.07 -13.52
C TYR A 118 9.35 -4.51 -12.60
N VAL A 119 8.88 -3.29 -12.86
CA VAL A 119 7.78 -2.64 -12.10
C VAL A 119 6.45 -2.64 -12.87
N GLY A 120 6.38 -3.29 -14.03
CA GLY A 120 5.18 -3.28 -14.90
C GLY A 120 4.76 -1.85 -15.26
N GLY A 121 3.45 -1.64 -15.35
CA GLY A 121 2.80 -0.35 -15.60
C GLY A 121 2.53 0.49 -14.35
N LEU A 122 3.10 0.15 -13.17
CA LEU A 122 2.82 0.87 -11.90
C LEU A 122 2.92 2.40 -12.05
N TYR A 123 4.06 2.92 -12.50
CA TYR A 123 4.25 4.38 -12.61
C TYR A 123 3.42 5.00 -13.73
N ALA A 124 3.11 4.25 -14.79
CA ALA A 124 2.18 4.71 -15.81
C ALA A 124 0.77 4.88 -15.21
N ASN A 125 0.33 3.92 -14.40
CA ASN A 125 -0.93 4.01 -13.66
C ASN A 125 -0.90 5.13 -12.61
N MET A 126 0.22 5.34 -11.91
CA MET A 126 0.36 6.49 -11.00
C MET A 126 0.23 7.83 -11.74
N ASN A 127 0.77 7.95 -12.96
CA ASN A 127 0.60 9.16 -13.78
C ASN A 127 -0.86 9.36 -14.21
N ARG A 128 -1.57 8.28 -14.55
CA ARG A 128 -3.02 8.35 -14.83
C ARG A 128 -3.79 8.80 -13.59
N ALA A 129 -3.47 8.22 -12.43
CA ALA A 129 -4.07 8.59 -11.15
C ALA A 129 -3.84 10.07 -10.81
N LEU A 130 -2.63 10.61 -11.04
CA LEU A 130 -2.36 12.03 -10.89
C LEU A 130 -3.25 12.89 -11.80
N ALA A 131 -3.35 12.54 -13.08
CA ALA A 131 -4.12 13.31 -14.06
C ALA A 131 -5.64 13.30 -13.79
N GLU A 132 -6.14 12.26 -13.13
CA GLU A 132 -7.58 12.04 -12.88
C GLU A 132 -8.03 12.38 -11.45
N ALA A 133 -7.09 12.75 -10.56
CA ALA A 133 -7.39 13.04 -9.17
C ALA A 133 -8.29 14.28 -9.02
N ASN A 134 -9.30 14.18 -8.14
CA ASN A 134 -10.26 15.27 -7.90
C ASN A 134 -10.09 15.93 -6.53
N THR A 135 -9.10 15.50 -5.75
CA THR A 135 -8.73 16.06 -4.45
C THR A 135 -7.27 16.50 -4.46
N ASP A 136 -6.88 17.37 -3.51
CA ASP A 136 -5.48 17.80 -3.38
C ASP A 136 -4.58 16.70 -2.82
N VAL A 137 -5.15 15.75 -2.08
CA VAL A 137 -4.45 14.62 -1.49
C VAL A 137 -5.10 13.30 -1.88
N ALA A 138 -4.29 12.27 -2.13
CA ALA A 138 -4.76 10.93 -2.41
C ALA A 138 -3.83 9.88 -1.79
N LEU A 139 -4.42 8.80 -1.27
CA LEU A 139 -3.68 7.63 -0.81
C LEU A 139 -3.35 6.72 -1.99
N PHE A 140 -2.07 6.47 -2.20
CA PHE A 140 -1.56 5.50 -3.15
C PHE A 140 -1.28 4.21 -2.38
N ILE A 141 -1.96 3.12 -2.75
CA ILE A 141 -1.84 1.82 -2.09
C ILE A 141 -1.71 0.69 -3.13
N GLN A 142 -0.93 -0.32 -2.80
CA GLN A 142 -0.73 -1.51 -3.65
C GLN A 142 -1.63 -2.66 -3.19
N GLU A 143 -1.92 -3.58 -4.10
CA GLU A 143 -2.82 -4.70 -3.83
C GLU A 143 -2.30 -5.66 -2.76
N ASP A 144 -1.00 -5.63 -2.44
CA ASP A 144 -0.38 -6.44 -1.39
C ASP A 144 -0.24 -5.73 -0.04
N MET A 145 -0.92 -4.61 0.12
CA MET A 145 -1.05 -3.89 1.36
C MET A 145 -2.43 -4.08 1.98
N GLN A 146 -2.54 -3.68 3.24
CA GLN A 146 -3.76 -3.75 4.02
C GLN A 146 -3.86 -2.54 4.94
N LEU A 147 -5.06 -1.94 5.02
CA LEU A 147 -5.39 -1.03 6.12
C LEU A 147 -5.61 -1.85 7.40
N THR A 148 -5.03 -1.40 8.50
CA THR A 148 -4.93 -2.17 9.76
C THR A 148 -5.77 -1.56 10.88
N ARG A 149 -6.20 -0.32 10.74
CA ARG A 149 -7.11 0.40 11.64
C ARG A 149 -7.90 1.43 10.86
N ASP A 150 -8.97 1.95 11.47
CA ASP A 150 -9.80 2.98 10.87
C ASP A 150 -8.99 4.26 10.61
N ILE A 151 -9.25 4.88 9.46
CA ILE A 151 -8.83 6.24 9.12
C ILE A 151 -9.94 7.17 9.59
N THR A 152 -9.60 8.06 10.52
CA THR A 152 -10.53 8.97 11.17
C THR A 152 -10.32 10.41 10.70
N ASP A 153 -11.25 11.31 11.03
CA ASP A 153 -11.08 12.74 10.75
C ASP A 153 -9.80 13.31 11.41
N THR A 154 -9.39 12.78 12.57
CA THR A 154 -8.12 13.12 13.23
C THR A 154 -6.92 12.77 12.34
N ASP A 155 -6.96 11.64 11.63
CA ASP A 155 -5.91 11.26 10.68
C ASP A 155 -5.89 12.24 9.50
N ILE A 156 -7.06 12.59 8.95
CA ILE A 156 -7.18 13.53 7.84
C ILE A 156 -6.69 14.94 8.23
N ASP A 157 -7.08 15.45 9.39
CA ASP A 157 -6.62 16.73 9.92
C ASP A 157 -5.10 16.71 10.16
N TYR A 158 -4.55 15.59 10.64
CA TYR A 158 -3.11 15.40 10.75
C TYR A 158 -2.40 15.47 9.39
N LEU A 159 -2.94 14.82 8.35
CA LEU A 159 -2.39 14.87 6.99
C LEU A 159 -2.33 16.33 6.48
N HIS A 160 -3.42 17.08 6.63
CA HIS A 160 -3.47 18.49 6.19
C HIS A 160 -2.50 19.36 6.99
N ARG A 161 -2.46 19.22 8.31
CA ARG A 161 -1.50 19.95 9.15
C ARG A 161 -0.05 19.68 8.75
N PHE A 162 0.28 18.43 8.40
CA PHE A 162 1.60 18.10 7.87
C PHE A 162 1.90 18.86 6.58
N PHE A 163 1.02 18.81 5.59
CA PHE A 163 1.24 19.51 4.32
C PHE A 163 1.24 21.02 4.47
N ASP A 164 0.44 21.59 5.36
CA ASP A 164 0.43 23.03 5.66
C ASP A 164 1.74 23.49 6.31
N THR A 165 2.31 22.65 7.18
CA THR A 165 3.58 22.94 7.86
C THR A 165 4.79 22.76 6.95
N TYR A 166 4.74 21.78 6.05
CA TYR A 166 5.77 21.53 5.04
C TYR A 166 5.20 21.80 3.64
N PRO A 167 5.12 23.08 3.21
CA PRO A 167 4.51 23.48 1.94
C PRO A 167 5.20 22.89 0.71
N ASP A 168 6.46 22.49 0.85
CA ASP A 168 7.24 21.85 -0.20
C ASP A 168 7.24 20.31 -0.11
N ALA A 169 6.59 19.70 0.88
CA ALA A 169 6.44 18.24 0.92
C ALA A 169 5.33 17.77 -0.02
N VAL A 170 5.53 16.64 -0.69
CA VAL A 170 4.53 16.04 -1.59
C VAL A 170 4.08 14.66 -1.16
N GLU A 171 4.70 14.07 -0.14
CA GLU A 171 4.34 12.75 0.35
C GLU A 171 4.47 12.65 1.87
N LEU A 172 3.46 12.01 2.46
CA LEU A 172 3.46 11.51 3.82
C LEU A 172 3.24 9.99 3.79
N HIS A 173 4.27 9.24 4.15
CA HIS A 173 4.21 7.80 4.24
C HIS A 173 3.42 7.38 5.50
N THR A 174 2.34 6.63 5.30
CA THR A 174 1.42 6.21 6.38
C THR A 174 1.52 4.73 6.71
N GLY A 175 2.60 4.09 6.24
CA GLY A 175 2.91 2.69 6.51
C GLY A 175 3.70 2.50 7.81
N PHE A 176 3.48 1.36 8.48
CA PHE A 176 4.34 0.95 9.61
C PHE A 176 5.80 0.79 9.16
N LEU A 177 6.73 1.06 10.07
CA LEU A 177 8.15 0.80 9.82
C LEU A 177 8.42 -0.71 9.78
N LYS A 178 9.45 -1.13 9.06
CA LYS A 178 9.80 -2.55 8.88
C LYS A 178 10.89 -2.93 9.86
N GLY A 179 10.66 -3.88 10.76
CA GLY A 179 11.59 -4.25 11.84
C GLY A 179 13.00 -4.67 11.38
N ARG A 180 13.14 -5.15 10.13
CA ARG A 180 14.45 -5.35 9.50
C ARG A 180 15.31 -4.08 9.43
N GLN A 181 14.70 -2.90 9.53
CA GLN A 181 15.39 -1.62 9.56
C GLN A 181 16.06 -1.38 10.92
N ARG A 182 15.51 -1.89 12.04
CA ARG A 182 16.10 -1.85 13.40
C ARG A 182 17.53 -2.41 13.40
N THR A 183 17.69 -3.64 12.90
CA THR A 183 18.95 -4.41 12.97
C THR A 183 20.09 -3.84 12.13
N LYS A 184 19.79 -2.99 11.15
CA LYS A 184 20.81 -2.52 10.21
C LYS A 184 21.53 -1.25 10.66
N LYS A 185 21.15 -0.59 11.77
CA LYS A 185 21.62 0.76 12.14
C LYS A 185 21.52 1.75 10.97
N LYS A 186 20.54 1.56 10.07
CA LYS A 186 20.47 2.22 8.75
C LYS A 186 19.50 3.38 8.68
N GLU A 187 18.68 3.56 9.69
CA GLU A 187 17.69 4.61 9.72
C GLU A 187 18.06 5.56 10.83
N ALA A 188 18.91 6.53 10.48
CA ALA A 188 18.94 7.76 11.24
C ALA A 188 17.59 8.45 10.96
N ILE A 189 16.69 8.35 11.94
CA ILE A 189 15.39 9.02 11.92
C ILE A 189 15.51 10.29 12.73
N GLU A 190 15.15 11.40 12.11
CA GLU A 190 14.97 12.70 12.74
C GLU A 190 13.48 12.84 13.08
N ILE A 191 13.17 13.37 14.26
CA ILE A 191 11.79 13.56 14.72
C ILE A 191 11.54 15.06 14.82
N ASP A 192 10.52 15.55 14.12
CA ASP A 192 9.95 16.86 14.42
C ASP A 192 8.79 16.65 15.41
N ARG A 193 8.86 17.30 16.58
CA ARG A 193 7.85 17.18 17.63
C ARG A 193 6.76 18.25 17.53
N ALA A 194 6.99 19.34 16.79
CA ALA A 194 5.98 20.39 16.61
C ALA A 194 4.82 19.89 15.74
N VAL A 195 5.15 19.16 14.68
CA VAL A 195 4.22 18.32 13.93
C VAL A 195 4.78 16.91 13.98
N PRO A 196 4.31 16.05 14.92
CA PRO A 196 4.85 14.71 15.10
C PRO A 196 5.03 13.99 13.77
N VAL A 197 6.26 13.91 13.27
CA VAL A 197 6.62 13.29 12.00
C VAL A 197 8.07 12.83 12.04
N TYR A 198 8.34 11.75 11.31
CA TYR A 198 9.68 11.24 11.14
C TYR A 198 10.23 11.62 9.77
N PHE A 199 11.49 12.00 9.72
CA PHE A 199 12.25 12.14 8.49
C PHE A 199 13.43 11.19 8.49
N ARG A 200 13.70 10.57 7.34
CA ARG A 200 14.96 9.88 7.13
C ARG A 200 16.07 10.91 6.98
N SER A 201 17.21 10.65 7.63
CA SER A 201 18.41 11.45 7.42
C SER A 201 18.84 11.37 5.95
N PRO A 202 19.28 12.48 5.33
CA PRO A 202 19.72 12.49 3.93
C PRO A 202 20.93 11.56 3.68
N THR A 203 21.69 11.26 4.73
CA THR A 203 22.86 10.36 4.67
C THR A 203 22.50 8.88 4.84
N GLY A 204 21.23 8.59 5.12
CA GLY A 204 20.70 7.25 5.36
C GLY A 204 20.63 6.39 4.10
N LYS A 205 20.19 5.13 4.29
CA LYS A 205 19.92 4.19 3.18
C LYS A 205 18.42 3.99 3.02
N GLY A 206 17.95 4.00 1.78
CA GLY A 206 16.53 3.86 1.43
C GLY A 206 16.04 5.08 0.66
N SER A 207 14.78 5.08 0.25
CA SER A 207 14.13 6.25 -0.35
C SER A 207 13.95 7.33 0.72
N ILE A 208 14.27 8.57 0.38
CA ILE A 208 14.25 9.72 1.29
C ILE A 208 13.11 10.67 0.94
N TYR A 209 12.79 10.76 -0.35
CA TYR A 209 11.89 11.77 -0.91
C TYR A 209 10.61 11.17 -1.47
N PHE A 210 10.61 9.89 -1.83
CA PHE A 210 9.46 9.27 -2.46
C PHE A 210 9.31 7.78 -2.16
N SER A 211 8.07 7.32 -1.97
CA SER A 211 7.68 5.92 -2.05
C SER A 211 6.51 5.75 -3.00
N ALA A 212 6.38 4.56 -3.59
CA ALA A 212 5.23 4.26 -4.45
C ALA A 212 3.90 4.12 -3.66
N VAL A 213 3.93 4.25 -2.32
CA VAL A 213 2.78 4.11 -1.45
C VAL A 213 2.85 5.11 -0.29
N GLY A 214 1.72 5.73 0.02
CA GLY A 214 1.64 6.85 0.95
C GLY A 214 0.52 7.79 0.55
N VAL A 215 0.29 8.82 1.36
CA VAL A 215 -0.59 9.93 0.97
C VAL A 215 0.25 10.94 0.21
N LEU A 216 -0.10 11.16 -1.06
CA LEU A 216 0.55 12.14 -1.92
C LEU A 216 -0.30 13.40 -1.98
N ASN A 217 0.35 14.57 -1.98
CA ASN A 217 -0.28 15.82 -2.36
C ASN A 217 -0.27 15.94 -3.89
N VAL A 218 -1.27 15.32 -4.51
CA VAL A 218 -1.44 15.27 -5.96
C VAL A 218 -1.72 16.66 -6.55
N GLY A 219 -2.34 17.57 -5.78
CA GLY A 219 -2.55 18.96 -6.18
C GLY A 219 -1.23 19.69 -6.45
N ARG A 220 -0.23 19.53 -5.56
CA ARG A 220 1.12 20.09 -5.74
C ARG A 220 1.83 19.46 -6.94
N LEU A 221 1.78 18.14 -7.07
CA LEU A 221 2.40 17.44 -8.20
C LEU A 221 1.80 17.87 -9.54
N ASN A 222 0.48 18.03 -9.62
CA ASN A 222 -0.22 18.49 -10.83
C ASN A 222 0.09 19.95 -11.15
N ARG A 223 0.06 20.84 -10.14
CA ARG A 223 0.43 22.26 -10.28
C ARG A 223 1.81 22.42 -10.92
N ASP A 224 2.75 21.56 -10.54
CA ASP A 224 4.15 21.64 -10.97
C ASP A 224 4.43 20.78 -12.22
N GLY A 225 3.39 20.19 -12.83
CA GLY A 225 3.51 19.35 -14.03
C GLY A 225 4.40 18.13 -13.81
N TYR A 226 4.40 17.56 -12.61
CA TYR A 226 5.22 16.40 -12.29
C TYR A 226 4.70 15.13 -13.00
N THR A 227 5.61 14.26 -13.40
CA THR A 227 5.28 12.96 -14.00
C THR A 227 6.32 11.94 -13.57
N PHE A 228 5.86 10.82 -13.02
CA PHE A 228 6.69 9.69 -12.63
C PHE A 228 7.38 9.06 -13.85
N SER A 229 8.66 8.79 -13.71
CA SER A 229 9.39 7.89 -14.62
C SER A 229 9.14 6.43 -14.25
N ALA A 230 9.65 5.52 -15.08
CA ALA A 230 9.51 4.08 -14.87
C ALA A 230 10.37 3.51 -13.71
N TYR A 231 11.14 4.32 -12.98
CA TYR A 231 12.09 3.83 -11.97
C TYR A 231 11.97 4.56 -10.64
N GLU A 232 11.78 3.80 -9.56
CA GLU A 232 11.65 4.32 -8.19
C GLU A 232 12.82 5.23 -7.78
N ALA A 233 14.05 4.80 -8.04
CA ALA A 233 15.25 5.56 -7.69
C ALA A 233 15.37 6.87 -8.49
N ASP A 234 14.84 6.91 -9.71
CA ASP A 234 14.79 8.14 -10.50
C ASP A 234 13.70 9.08 -9.99
N ASN A 235 12.53 8.53 -9.62
CA ASN A 235 11.46 9.30 -9.00
C ASN A 235 11.89 9.92 -7.66
N ASP A 236 12.51 9.14 -6.78
CA ASP A 236 13.06 9.62 -5.50
C ASP A 236 14.08 10.76 -5.71
N ARG A 237 15.00 10.61 -6.67
CA ARG A 237 15.95 11.66 -7.03
C ARG A 237 15.23 12.92 -7.55
N ARG A 238 14.32 12.78 -8.52
CA ARG A 238 13.62 13.91 -9.16
C ARG A 238 12.69 14.65 -8.20
N ILE A 239 12.07 13.94 -7.25
CA ILE A 239 11.29 14.58 -6.18
C ILE A 239 12.24 15.34 -5.25
N GLY A 240 13.36 14.75 -4.85
CA GLY A 240 14.33 15.40 -3.97
C GLY A 240 15.05 16.62 -4.55
N GLU A 241 15.01 16.81 -5.88
CA GLU A 241 15.50 18.02 -6.54
C GLU A 241 14.55 19.23 -6.40
N ARG A 242 13.28 18.99 -6.02
CA ARG A 242 12.23 20.02 -6.05
C ARG A 242 11.46 20.17 -4.74
N TYR A 243 11.36 19.10 -3.97
CA TYR A 243 10.44 18.99 -2.85
C TYR A 243 11.18 18.65 -1.56
N HIS A 244 10.50 18.92 -0.44
CA HIS A 244 10.96 18.51 0.87
C HIS A 244 10.99 16.97 0.99
N ARG A 245 11.73 16.48 1.98
CA ARG A 245 11.79 15.05 2.31
C ARG A 245 10.39 14.49 2.56
N MET A 246 10.19 13.23 2.19
CA MET A 246 8.97 12.49 2.52
C MET A 246 8.86 12.38 4.04
N GLY A 247 7.73 12.85 4.59
CA GLY A 247 7.40 12.61 5.98
C GLY A 247 7.00 11.15 6.18
N ILE A 248 7.28 10.58 7.35
CA ILE A 248 6.74 9.28 7.76
C ILE A 248 5.88 9.52 8.99
N SER A 249 4.60 9.14 8.89
CA SER A 249 3.63 9.32 9.95
C SER A 249 4.01 8.48 11.17
N PRO A 250 3.97 9.04 12.39
CA PRO A 250 4.04 8.26 13.61
C PRO A 250 2.72 7.55 13.89
N TYR A 251 1.65 7.81 13.15
CA TYR A 251 0.35 7.18 13.35
C TYR A 251 0.01 6.32 12.12
N PRO A 252 0.78 5.27 11.80
CA PRO A 252 0.52 4.49 10.60
C PRO A 252 -0.83 3.78 10.66
N TRP A 253 -1.40 3.50 9.49
CA TRP A 253 -2.66 2.78 9.33
C TRP A 253 -2.62 1.70 8.25
N MET A 254 -1.51 1.55 7.53
CA MET A 254 -1.37 0.52 6.50
C MET A 254 -0.05 -0.25 6.59
N MET A 255 -0.03 -1.47 6.06
CA MET A 255 1.22 -2.23 5.96
C MET A 255 1.17 -3.22 4.80
N TRP A 256 2.34 -3.50 4.21
CA TRP A 256 2.51 -4.62 3.28
C TRP A 256 2.30 -5.94 4.00
N LEU A 257 1.64 -6.89 3.35
CA LEU A 257 1.56 -8.24 3.90
C LEU A 257 2.95 -8.86 4.01
N PRO A 258 3.27 -9.51 5.14
CA PRO A 258 4.58 -10.10 5.36
C PRO A 258 4.71 -11.37 4.50
N PHE A 259 5.94 -11.66 4.08
CA PHE A 259 6.31 -12.84 3.28
C PHE A 259 5.40 -13.07 2.07
N SER A 260 4.95 -12.01 1.43
CA SER A 260 4.01 -12.12 0.33
C SER A 260 4.62 -12.86 -0.87
N GLU A 261 3.84 -13.71 -1.53
CA GLU A 261 4.22 -14.35 -2.77
C GLU A 261 4.52 -13.32 -3.87
N ALA A 262 5.50 -13.60 -4.74
CA ALA A 262 5.85 -12.67 -5.81
C ALA A 262 5.12 -13.05 -7.12
N SER A 263 4.19 -12.19 -7.58
CA SER A 263 3.55 -12.29 -8.91
C SER A 263 4.34 -11.59 -10.03
N LYS A 264 5.52 -11.02 -9.70
CA LYS A 264 6.34 -10.16 -10.59
C LYS A 264 6.73 -10.82 -11.91
N PHE A 265 6.57 -12.13 -12.03
CA PHE A 265 6.74 -12.88 -13.26
C PHE A 265 5.44 -13.64 -13.53
N ARG A 266 4.87 -13.45 -14.73
CA ARG A 266 3.67 -14.15 -15.23
C ARG A 266 3.75 -15.67 -15.03
N SER A 267 4.97 -16.23 -14.99
CA SER A 267 5.22 -17.60 -14.54
C SER A 267 6.31 -17.65 -13.47
N LYS A 268 6.04 -18.37 -12.38
CA LYS A 268 7.02 -18.66 -11.33
C LYS A 268 7.89 -19.86 -11.74
N GLY A 269 9.17 -19.61 -11.97
CA GLY A 269 10.13 -20.70 -12.21
C GLY A 269 10.34 -21.58 -10.98
N LEU A 270 10.84 -22.81 -11.17
CA LEU A 270 11.11 -23.78 -10.09
C LEU A 270 11.91 -23.18 -8.92
N MET A 271 12.92 -22.36 -9.22
CA MET A 271 13.76 -21.72 -8.19
C MET A 271 12.99 -20.69 -7.35
N GLN A 272 12.04 -19.97 -7.94
CA GLN A 272 11.20 -19.01 -7.21
C GLN A 272 10.24 -19.76 -6.30
N ARG A 273 9.60 -20.82 -6.80
CA ARG A 273 8.74 -21.71 -6.00
C ARG A 273 9.52 -22.33 -4.82
N TYR A 274 10.76 -22.77 -5.06
CA TYR A 274 11.64 -23.26 -3.99
C TYR A 274 11.97 -22.17 -2.97
N ALA A 275 12.26 -20.94 -3.41
CA ALA A 275 12.54 -19.83 -2.50
C ALA A 275 11.31 -19.47 -1.66
N GLU A 276 10.13 -19.40 -2.27
CA GLU A 276 8.86 -19.17 -1.59
C GLU A 276 8.60 -20.25 -0.55
N TRP A 277 8.69 -21.53 -0.92
CA TRP A 277 8.57 -22.65 0.01
C TRP A 277 9.56 -22.56 1.17
N ARG A 278 10.85 -22.31 0.88
CA ARG A 278 11.91 -22.29 1.90
C ARG A 278 11.79 -21.10 2.86
N THR A 279 11.22 -19.99 2.41
CA THR A 279 11.03 -18.77 3.21
C THR A 279 9.65 -18.69 3.85
N GLY A 280 8.79 -19.68 3.65
CA GLY A 280 7.42 -19.65 4.14
C GLY A 280 6.60 -18.54 3.50
N ALA A 281 6.90 -18.16 2.25
CA ALA A 281 6.12 -17.15 1.55
C ALA A 281 4.67 -17.61 1.38
N GLY A 282 3.73 -16.69 1.57
CA GLY A 282 2.31 -17.02 1.63
C GLY A 282 1.42 -15.78 1.72
N PHE A 283 0.20 -16.03 2.15
CA PHE A 283 -0.84 -15.01 2.32
C PHE A 283 -1.17 -14.91 3.81
N TYR A 284 -0.66 -13.84 4.44
CA TYR A 284 -0.75 -13.62 5.89
C TYR A 284 -1.37 -12.24 6.15
N PRO A 285 -2.71 -12.11 6.01
CA PRO A 285 -3.39 -10.85 6.28
C PRO A 285 -3.27 -10.48 7.76
N TYR A 286 -3.34 -9.20 8.07
CA TYR A 286 -3.31 -8.74 9.46
C TYR A 286 -4.70 -8.83 10.09
N ARG A 287 -4.77 -9.10 11.40
CA ARG A 287 -5.95 -8.74 12.18
C ARG A 287 -6.07 -7.22 12.23
N SER A 288 -7.29 -6.70 12.15
CA SER A 288 -7.54 -5.28 12.42
C SER A 288 -7.18 -4.96 13.87
N MET A 289 -6.48 -3.84 14.07
CA MET A 289 -6.23 -3.27 15.39
C MET A 289 -7.57 -2.93 16.03
N ASN A 290 -7.71 -3.24 17.31
CA ASN A 290 -8.87 -2.83 18.08
C ASN A 290 -8.71 -1.37 18.59
N ALA A 291 -9.73 -0.86 19.27
CA ALA A 291 -9.74 0.50 19.79
C ALA A 291 -8.66 0.76 20.87
N GLU A 292 -8.33 -0.25 21.69
CA GLU A 292 -7.30 -0.16 22.72
C GLU A 292 -5.90 -0.12 22.10
N GLU A 293 -5.62 -1.00 21.13
CA GLU A 293 -4.35 -1.03 20.38
C GLU A 293 -4.14 0.27 19.60
N THR A 294 -5.21 0.79 18.99
CA THR A 294 -5.17 2.08 18.29
C THR A 294 -4.89 3.21 19.27
N ARG A 295 -5.57 3.26 20.43
CA ARG A 295 -5.30 4.26 21.46
C ARG A 295 -3.85 4.20 21.95
N ALA A 296 -3.36 3.00 22.25
CA ALA A 296 -1.98 2.78 22.66
C ALA A 296 -0.98 3.28 21.60
N LEU A 297 -1.30 3.10 20.30
CA LEU A 297 -0.50 3.67 19.22
C LEU A 297 -0.47 5.20 19.31
N PHE A 298 -1.60 5.88 19.51
CA PHE A 298 -1.61 7.34 19.59
C PHE A 298 -0.95 7.90 20.86
N ASP A 299 -1.07 7.20 22.00
CA ASP A 299 -0.62 7.66 23.31
C ASP A 299 0.87 7.41 23.59
N ARG A 300 1.54 6.56 22.79
CA ARG A 300 2.97 6.25 22.97
C ARG A 300 3.85 7.50 22.78
N ASP A 301 5.06 7.49 23.35
CA ASP A 301 6.06 8.51 22.99
C ASP A 301 6.40 8.39 21.50
N VAL A 302 6.34 9.49 20.76
CA VAL A 302 6.73 9.54 19.35
C VAL A 302 8.16 9.05 19.10
N ALA A 303 9.05 9.08 20.10
CA ALA A 303 10.38 8.47 20.01
C ALA A 303 10.34 6.93 19.91
N GLU A 304 9.24 6.30 20.34
CA GLU A 304 8.96 4.89 20.13
C GLU A 304 8.42 4.67 18.70
N LEU A 305 9.33 4.21 17.84
CA LEU A 305 9.05 4.01 16.42
C LEU A 305 8.03 2.86 16.19
N PRO A 306 6.99 3.08 15.36
CA PRO A 306 5.91 2.11 15.17
C PRO A 306 6.31 1.06 14.12
N TYR A 307 7.11 0.09 14.52
CA TYR A 307 7.49 -1.03 13.68
C TYR A 307 6.39 -2.09 13.61
N ALA A 308 6.08 -2.58 12.42
CA ALA A 308 4.97 -3.51 12.19
C ALA A 308 5.01 -4.74 13.09
N GLU A 309 6.20 -5.29 13.34
CA GLU A 309 6.39 -6.49 14.16
C GLU A 309 6.03 -6.33 15.65
N ASP A 310 5.88 -5.10 16.13
CA ASP A 310 5.51 -4.82 17.52
C ASP A 310 4.02 -4.45 17.67
N TRP A 311 3.36 -4.09 16.56
CA TRP A 311 2.02 -3.51 16.58
C TRP A 311 0.97 -4.32 15.81
N LEU A 312 1.40 -5.21 14.91
CA LEU A 312 0.50 -5.94 14.03
C LEU A 312 0.55 -7.44 14.31
N ASP A 313 -0.57 -8.11 14.06
CA ASP A 313 -0.70 -9.56 14.26
C ASP A 313 -1.16 -10.24 12.95
N PRO A 314 -0.23 -10.86 12.20
CA PRO A 314 -0.52 -11.53 10.95
C PRO A 314 -1.14 -12.91 11.17
N VAL A 315 -2.32 -13.12 10.60
CA VAL A 315 -3.10 -14.35 10.74
C VAL A 315 -2.46 -15.50 9.98
N GLY A 316 -2.28 -16.63 10.66
CA GLY A 316 -1.78 -17.87 10.06
C GLY A 316 -0.26 -17.92 9.83
N MET A 317 0.49 -16.91 10.29
CA MET A 317 1.95 -16.92 10.19
C MET A 317 2.60 -17.50 11.46
N ASN A 318 3.47 -18.49 11.28
CA ASN A 318 4.23 -19.12 12.37
C ASN A 318 5.71 -18.71 12.41
N MET A 319 6.09 -17.64 11.70
CA MET A 319 7.48 -17.19 11.59
C MET A 319 7.80 -16.06 12.55
N THR A 320 8.96 -16.13 13.20
CA THR A 320 9.43 -15.10 14.11
C THR A 320 9.96 -13.87 13.34
N PRO A 321 9.80 -12.65 13.89
CA PRO A 321 10.46 -11.45 13.40
C PRO A 321 11.99 -11.60 13.21
N PRO A 322 12.62 -10.76 12.36
CA PRO A 322 12.01 -9.72 11.54
C PRO A 322 11.29 -10.30 10.33
N TRP A 323 10.13 -9.72 9.98
CA TRP A 323 9.39 -10.17 8.81
C TRP A 323 10.05 -9.70 7.51
N ASN A 324 9.71 -10.38 6.42
CA ASN A 324 10.21 -10.03 5.10
C ASN A 324 9.11 -9.45 4.22
N PHE A 325 9.29 -8.20 3.79
CA PHE A 325 8.38 -7.49 2.88
C PHE A 325 8.96 -7.38 1.45
N SER A 326 9.86 -8.29 1.09
CA SER A 326 10.55 -8.28 -0.20
C SER A 326 10.60 -9.67 -0.81
N ASP A 327 10.82 -9.74 -2.12
CA ASP A 327 10.87 -10.99 -2.89
C ASP A 327 11.73 -12.08 -2.22
N ALA A 328 11.10 -13.23 -1.95
CA ALA A 328 11.69 -14.43 -1.34
C ALA A 328 13.00 -14.86 -2.01
N ALA A 329 13.13 -14.67 -3.33
CA ALA A 329 14.32 -15.05 -4.08
C ALA A 329 15.61 -14.32 -3.63
N LYS A 330 15.49 -13.19 -2.92
CA LYS A 330 16.64 -12.45 -2.37
C LYS A 330 17.26 -13.12 -1.14
N PHE A 331 16.58 -14.08 -0.52
CA PHE A 331 16.96 -14.65 0.79
C PHE A 331 17.57 -16.03 0.71
N VAL A 332 17.29 -16.79 -0.34
CA VAL A 332 17.94 -18.08 -0.55
C VAL A 332 19.33 -17.85 -1.17
N PRO A 333 20.44 -18.25 -0.52
CA PRO A 333 21.79 -17.95 -1.02
C PRO A 333 22.06 -18.48 -2.43
N LEU A 334 21.51 -19.66 -2.73
CA LEU A 334 21.61 -20.31 -4.03
C LEU A 334 20.91 -19.49 -5.13
N THR A 335 19.66 -19.06 -4.89
CA THR A 335 18.93 -18.20 -5.85
C THR A 335 19.61 -16.86 -6.00
N ARG A 336 20.15 -16.28 -4.92
CA ARG A 336 20.90 -15.02 -4.97
C ARG A 336 22.17 -15.12 -5.82
N LYS A 337 22.94 -16.21 -5.70
CA LYS A 337 24.13 -16.45 -6.53
C LYS A 337 23.75 -16.61 -8.01
N LEU A 338 22.71 -17.37 -8.30
CA LEU A 338 22.21 -17.59 -9.67
C LEU A 338 21.62 -16.32 -10.30
N LEU A 339 20.87 -15.52 -9.56
CA LEU A 339 20.35 -14.22 -10.02
C LEU A 339 21.49 -13.27 -10.39
N LYS A 340 22.55 -13.23 -9.57
CA LYS A 340 23.77 -12.47 -9.88
C LYS A 340 24.46 -13.00 -11.14
N PHE A 341 24.54 -14.31 -11.30
CA PHE A 341 25.13 -14.94 -12.49
C PHE A 341 24.34 -14.64 -13.76
N ARG A 342 23.01 -14.80 -13.76
CA ARG A 342 22.12 -14.44 -14.87
C ARG A 342 22.23 -12.95 -15.23
N LYS A 343 22.32 -12.06 -14.23
CA LYS A 343 22.52 -10.62 -14.47
C LYS A 343 23.85 -10.36 -15.20
N ARG A 344 24.94 -11.03 -14.79
CA ARG A 344 26.24 -10.94 -15.47
C ARG A 344 26.20 -11.47 -16.90
N LEU A 345 25.52 -12.58 -17.16
CA LEU A 345 25.36 -13.12 -18.52
C LEU A 345 24.58 -12.16 -19.43
N ARG A 346 23.45 -11.59 -18.97
CA ARG A 346 22.71 -10.57 -19.73
C ARG A 346 23.51 -9.31 -19.99
N GLN A 347 24.32 -8.87 -19.03
CA GLN A 347 25.23 -7.73 -19.23
C GLN A 347 26.33 -8.04 -20.26
N ARG A 348 26.83 -9.28 -20.30
CA ARG A 348 27.79 -9.72 -21.33
C ARG A 348 27.15 -9.82 -22.71
N SER A 349 25.94 -10.35 -22.84
CA SER A 349 25.26 -10.42 -24.15
C SER A 349 24.94 -9.03 -24.71
N ARG A 350 24.52 -8.08 -23.85
CA ARG A 350 24.30 -6.67 -24.24
C ARG A 350 25.59 -5.95 -24.65
N ARG A 351 26.76 -6.32 -24.11
CA ARG A 351 28.05 -5.78 -24.56
C ARG A 351 28.57 -6.42 -25.84
N ALA A 352 28.13 -7.63 -26.16
CA ALA A 352 28.54 -8.37 -27.36
C ALA A 352 27.70 -8.04 -28.60
N THR A 353 26.65 -7.23 -28.46
CA THR A 353 25.86 -6.69 -29.58
C THR A 353 26.13 -5.18 -29.62
N PRO A 354 27.12 -4.69 -30.37
CA PRO A 354 27.26 -3.25 -30.57
C PRO A 354 26.03 -2.76 -31.33
N ASP A 355 25.46 -1.64 -30.91
CA ASP A 355 24.38 -0.97 -31.62
C ASP A 355 24.80 -0.79 -33.09
N LYS A 356 24.13 -1.50 -33.99
CA LYS A 356 24.12 -1.08 -35.39
C LYS A 356 23.37 0.24 -35.40
N ALA A 357 24.10 1.33 -35.63
CA ALA A 357 23.51 2.64 -35.86
C ALA A 357 22.42 2.52 -36.93
N PRO A 358 21.23 3.12 -36.71
CA PRO A 358 20.21 3.15 -37.76
C PRO A 358 20.72 3.97 -38.96
N PRO A 359 20.32 3.61 -40.19
CA PRO A 359 20.74 4.29 -41.42
C PRO A 359 20.24 5.73 -41.50
#